data_AF-A0A3M6QS75-F1
#
_entry.id   AF-A0A3M6QS75-F1
#
_cell.length_a   1.000
_cell.length_b   1.000
_cell.length_c   1.000
_cell.angle_alpha   90.00
_cell.angle_beta   90.00
_cell.angle_gamma   90.00
#
_symmetry.space_group_name_H-M   'P 1'
#
loop_
_entity.id
_entity.type
_entity.pdbx_description
1 polymer ?
#
loop_
_entity_poly.entity_id
_entity_poly.type
_entity_poly.pdbx_seq_one_letter_code
_entity_poly.pdbx_strand_id
1 'polypeptide(L)'
;MPSSVQKRSGAQVALPQPVERALRRLGQDISTARRMRRLSQEDLAQRIGTSLSTVRRMEEGYPGTALHTFLRALQVLGRLDAVLKMMAMENDVLGMELVREQLPQRVRTSSRSKRQARQPAAASEGGPHAGTDELEGF
;
A
#
# COMPACT_ATOMS: atom_id res chain seq x y z
N MET A 1 42.51 -29.04 -12.58
CA MET A 1 42.00 -27.72 -12.17
C MET A 1 40.52 -27.68 -12.49
N PRO A 2 39.60 -27.84 -11.52
CA PRO A 2 38.18 -27.90 -11.85
C PRO A 2 37.70 -26.53 -12.36
N SER A 3 37.08 -26.57 -13.53
CA SER A 3 36.53 -25.47 -14.29
C SER A 3 35.43 -24.76 -13.52
N SER A 4 35.59 -23.44 -13.36
CA SER A 4 34.53 -22.54 -12.86
C SER A 4 33.35 -22.59 -13.82
N VAL A 5 32.29 -23.30 -13.43
CA VAL A 5 31.02 -23.32 -14.16
C VAL A 5 30.42 -21.91 -14.10
N GLN A 6 30.66 -21.15 -15.17
CA GLN A 6 30.06 -19.85 -15.37
C GLN A 6 28.57 -20.07 -15.60
N LYS A 7 27.80 -19.87 -14.53
CA LYS A 7 26.34 -19.93 -14.52
C LYS A 7 25.84 -18.89 -15.54
N ARG A 8 25.48 -19.34 -16.74
CA ARG A 8 24.90 -18.48 -17.78
C ARG A 8 23.66 -17.83 -17.17
N SER A 9 23.71 -16.50 -17.09
CA SER A 9 22.63 -15.69 -16.55
C SER A 9 21.32 -16.03 -17.24
N GLY A 10 20.26 -16.17 -16.43
CA GLY A 10 18.89 -16.38 -16.91
C GLY A 10 18.53 -15.37 -18.00
N ALA A 11 17.72 -15.84 -18.95
CA ALA A 11 17.32 -15.19 -20.19
C ALA A 11 17.36 -13.66 -20.11
N GLN A 12 18.13 -13.03 -21.00
CA GLN A 12 17.96 -11.62 -21.30
C GLN A 12 16.54 -11.44 -21.85
N VAL A 13 15.58 -11.16 -20.97
CA VAL A 13 14.26 -10.71 -21.37
C VAL A 13 14.46 -9.35 -22.01
N ALA A 14 14.12 -9.22 -23.29
CA ALA A 14 14.14 -7.94 -23.98
C ALA A 14 13.19 -6.99 -23.24
N LEU A 15 13.76 -6.05 -22.48
CA LEU A 15 12.98 -5.09 -21.72
C LEU A 15 12.50 -3.97 -22.64
N PRO A 16 11.28 -3.45 -22.41
CA PRO A 16 10.86 -2.21 -23.04
C PRO A 16 11.86 -1.09 -22.73
N GLN A 17 12.21 -0.31 -23.74
CA GLN A 17 13.17 0.81 -23.62
C GLN A 17 12.88 1.76 -22.44
N PRO A 18 11.62 2.13 -22.12
CA PRO A 18 11.33 2.94 -20.94
C PRO A 18 11.78 2.28 -19.62
N VAL A 19 11.61 0.97 -19.49
CA VAL A 19 11.98 0.20 -18.29
C VAL A 19 13.49 0.14 -18.13
N GLU A 20 14.22 -0.11 -19.23
CA GLU A 20 15.68 -0.12 -19.22
C GLU A 20 16.26 1.24 -18.81
N ARG A 21 15.70 2.34 -19.35
CA ARG A 21 16.09 3.70 -18.97
C ARG A 21 15.81 3.97 -17.49
N ALA A 22 14.66 3.54 -16.98
CA ALA A 22 14.31 3.70 -15.58
C ALA A 22 15.28 2.96 -14.66
N LEU A 23 15.67 1.72 -15.00
CA LEU A 23 16.65 0.94 -14.25
C LEU A 23 18.03 1.60 -14.23
N ARG A 24 18.53 2.08 -15.37
CA ARG A 24 19.80 2.80 -15.45
C ARG A 24 19.78 4.07 -14.60
N ARG A 25 18.70 4.84 -14.67
CA ARG A 25 18.53 6.05 -13.85
C ARG A 25 18.51 5.72 -12.35
N LEU A 26 17.75 4.71 -11.94
CA LEU A 26 17.73 4.26 -10.55
C LEU A 26 19.12 3.86 -10.05
N GLY A 27 19.88 3.11 -10.84
CA GLY A 27 21.26 2.74 -10.52
C GLY A 27 22.18 3.95 -10.34
N GLN A 28 22.08 4.94 -11.24
CA GLN A 28 22.83 6.20 -11.16
C GLN A 28 22.47 7.03 -9.93
N ASP A 29 21.18 7.12 -9.58
CA ASP A 29 20.69 7.82 -8.40
C ASP A 29 21.20 7.15 -7.11
N ILE A 30 21.22 5.82 -7.06
CA ILE A 30 21.81 5.05 -5.96
C ILE A 30 23.32 5.31 -5.86
N SER A 31 24.05 5.27 -6.98
CA SER A 31 25.50 5.54 -7.00
C SER A 31 25.81 6.96 -6.52
N THR A 32 25.00 7.94 -6.92
CA THR A 32 25.11 9.33 -6.47
C THR A 32 24.81 9.46 -4.97
N ALA A 33 23.71 8.88 -4.51
CA ALA A 33 23.36 8.86 -3.09
C ALA A 33 24.43 8.16 -2.23
N ARG A 34 25.05 7.09 -2.71
CA ARG A 34 26.17 6.41 -2.05
C ARG A 34 27.37 7.35 -1.89
N ARG A 35 27.78 8.02 -2.98
CA ARG A 35 28.89 8.98 -2.97
C ARG A 35 28.62 10.18 -2.06
N MET A 36 27.40 10.69 -2.02
CA MET A 36 27.00 11.76 -1.08
C MET A 36 27.19 11.36 0.39
N ARG A 37 27.10 10.07 0.70
CA ARG A 37 27.34 9.51 2.05
C ARG A 37 28.77 9.02 2.27
N ARG A 38 29.68 9.31 1.32
CA ARG A 38 31.09 8.92 1.36
C ARG A 38 31.31 7.42 1.52
N LEU A 39 30.43 6.60 0.93
CA LEU A 39 30.57 5.15 0.94
C LEU A 39 31.23 4.67 -0.34
N SER A 40 32.23 3.81 -0.25
CA SER A 40 32.73 3.04 -1.40
C SER A 40 31.70 1.99 -1.83
N GLN A 41 31.87 1.43 -3.04
CA GLN A 41 31.02 0.31 -3.47
C GLN A 41 31.21 -0.91 -2.56
N GLU A 42 32.41 -1.11 -2.02
CA GLU A 42 32.74 -2.18 -1.09
C GLU A 42 32.05 -1.98 0.26
N ASP A 43 32.05 -0.75 0.80
CA ASP A 43 31.32 -0.43 2.04
C ASP A 43 29.83 -0.69 1.89
N LEU A 44 29.24 -0.29 0.76
CA LEU A 44 27.82 -0.54 0.51
C LEU A 44 27.55 -2.05 0.39
N ALA A 45 28.41 -2.78 -0.33
CA ALA A 45 28.28 -4.23 -0.51
C ALA A 45 28.28 -4.96 0.85
N GLN A 46 29.21 -4.60 1.74
CA GLN A 46 29.27 -5.14 3.10
C GLN A 46 27.99 -4.82 3.89
N ARG A 47 27.52 -3.57 3.86
CA ARG A 47 26.34 -3.13 4.62
C ARG A 47 25.04 -3.80 4.16
N ILE A 48 24.89 -4.08 2.86
CA ILE A 48 23.69 -4.76 2.32
C ILE A 48 23.82 -6.29 2.25
N GLY A 49 24.98 -6.83 2.62
CA GLY A 49 25.27 -8.27 2.64
C GLY A 49 25.33 -8.90 1.25
N THR A 50 26.04 -8.27 0.30
CA THR A 50 26.21 -8.80 -1.07
C THR A 50 27.64 -8.63 -1.58
N SER A 51 27.92 -9.14 -2.79
CA SER A 51 29.23 -8.99 -3.43
C SER A 51 29.42 -7.61 -4.07
N LEU A 52 30.67 -7.15 -4.16
CA LEU A 52 31.02 -5.93 -4.92
C LEU A 52 30.50 -5.98 -6.36
N SER A 53 30.58 -7.15 -7.02
CA SER A 53 30.09 -7.34 -8.38
C SER A 53 28.57 -7.11 -8.51
N THR A 54 27.82 -7.40 -7.45
CA THR A 54 26.37 -7.17 -7.40
C THR A 54 26.08 -5.68 -7.28
N VAL A 55 26.82 -4.96 -6.43
CA VAL A 55 26.67 -3.50 -6.28
C VAL A 55 27.01 -2.77 -7.58
N ARG A 56 28.08 -3.18 -8.27
CA ARG A 56 28.45 -2.60 -9.58
C ARG A 56 27.32 -2.77 -10.61
N ARG A 57 26.84 -4.01 -10.79
CA ARG A 57 25.73 -4.31 -11.70
C ARG A 57 24.44 -3.56 -11.32
N MET A 58 24.15 -3.44 -10.03
CA MET A 58 23.00 -2.67 -9.53
C MET A 58 23.11 -1.20 -9.92
N GLU A 59 24.27 -0.56 -9.70
CA GLU A 59 24.51 0.85 -10.06
C GLU A 59 24.52 1.10 -11.57
N GLU A 60 24.90 0.10 -12.36
CA GLU A 60 24.81 0.11 -13.82
C GLU A 60 23.37 -0.06 -14.33
N GLY A 61 22.42 -0.42 -13.46
CA GLY A 61 21.02 -0.66 -13.83
C GLY A 61 20.79 -2.03 -14.49
N TYR A 62 21.62 -3.03 -14.18
CA TYR A 62 21.50 -4.37 -14.75
C TYR A 62 20.16 -5.03 -14.35
N PRO A 63 19.32 -5.44 -15.33
CA PRO A 63 17.99 -5.99 -15.07
C PRO A 63 17.94 -7.27 -14.22
N GLY A 64 18.99 -8.09 -14.26
CA GLY A 64 19.05 -9.32 -13.48
C GLY A 64 19.40 -9.12 -12.00
N THR A 65 19.55 -7.86 -11.56
CA THR A 65 19.75 -7.55 -10.15
C THR A 65 18.43 -7.70 -9.40
N ALA A 66 18.40 -8.54 -8.38
CA ALA A 66 17.18 -8.77 -7.61
C ALA A 66 16.68 -7.49 -6.91
N LEU A 67 15.36 -7.27 -6.92
CA LEU A 67 14.73 -6.06 -6.36
C LEU A 67 15.11 -5.79 -4.89
N HIS A 68 15.22 -6.84 -4.07
CA HIS A 68 15.60 -6.71 -2.67
C HIS A 68 16.98 -6.07 -2.48
N THR A 69 17.91 -6.23 -3.42
CA THR A 69 19.23 -5.58 -3.38
C THR A 69 19.09 -4.06 -3.47
N PHE A 70 18.23 -3.56 -4.37
CA PHE A 70 17.93 -2.13 -4.48
C PHE A 70 17.27 -1.62 -3.19
N LEU A 71 16.30 -2.34 -2.64
CA LEU A 71 15.62 -1.94 -1.41
C LEU A 71 16.58 -1.90 -0.20
N ARG A 72 17.48 -2.87 -0.06
CA ARG A 72 18.53 -2.86 0.98
C ARG A 72 19.49 -1.68 0.80
N ALA A 73 19.90 -1.38 -0.43
CA ALA A 73 20.71 -0.19 -0.70
C ALA A 73 19.96 1.08 -0.29
N LEU A 74 18.70 1.23 -0.68
CA LEU A 74 17.88 2.38 -0.29
C LEU A 74 17.66 2.46 1.22
N GLN A 75 17.56 1.34 1.94
CA GLN A 75 17.52 1.31 3.40
C GLN A 75 18.80 1.87 4.01
N VAL A 76 19.98 1.37 3.59
CA VAL A 76 21.29 1.87 4.06
C VAL A 76 21.48 3.35 3.72
N LEU A 77 20.91 3.79 2.60
CA LEU A 77 20.92 5.19 2.18
C LEU A 77 19.81 6.02 2.86
N GLY A 78 18.93 5.47 3.70
CA GLY A 78 17.85 6.24 4.35
C GLY A 78 16.82 6.80 3.35
N ARG A 79 16.55 6.07 2.27
CA ARG A 79 15.61 6.41 1.19
C ARG A 79 14.46 5.39 1.04
N LEU A 80 14.44 4.33 1.85
CA LEU A 80 13.43 3.26 1.76
C LEU A 80 12.00 3.81 1.91
N ASP A 81 11.77 4.65 2.92
CA ASP A 81 10.44 5.22 3.18
C ASP A 81 9.91 6.07 2.02
N ALA A 82 10.80 6.72 1.26
CA ALA A 82 10.40 7.51 0.09
C ALA A 82 9.81 6.62 -1.02
N VAL A 83 10.33 5.40 -1.19
CA VAL A 83 9.77 4.43 -2.13
C VAL A 83 8.40 3.95 -1.65
N LEU A 84 8.27 3.63 -0.37
CA LEU A 84 7.00 3.18 0.21
C LEU A 84 5.92 4.25 0.10
N LYS A 85 6.27 5.52 0.36
CA LYS A 85 5.37 6.67 0.18
C LYS A 85 4.95 6.84 -1.27
N MET A 86 5.88 6.73 -2.23
CA MET A 86 5.52 6.81 -3.66
C MET A 86 4.51 5.76 -4.11
N MET A 87 4.55 4.57 -3.49
CA MET A 87 3.65 3.47 -3.83
C MET A 87 2.35 3.45 -2.99
N ALA A 88 2.19 4.40 -2.07
CA ALA A 88 0.99 4.48 -1.23
C ALA A 88 -0.23 4.85 -2.08
N MET A 89 -1.36 4.16 -1.88
CA MET A 89 -2.56 4.33 -2.70
C MET A 89 -3.15 5.74 -2.65
N GLU A 90 -2.96 6.44 -1.54
CA GLU A 90 -3.33 7.85 -1.38
C GLU A 90 -2.64 8.79 -2.39
N ASN A 91 -1.53 8.36 -2.98
CA ASN A 91 -0.78 9.09 -4.00
C ASN A 91 -1.10 8.63 -5.43
N ASP A 92 -2.03 7.68 -5.61
CA ASP A 92 -2.47 7.22 -6.94
C ASP A 92 -3.55 8.16 -7.51
N VAL A 93 -3.08 9.21 -8.19
CA VAL A 93 -3.93 10.23 -8.82
C VAL A 93 -4.89 9.61 -9.84
N LEU A 94 -4.39 8.69 -10.67
CA LEU A 94 -5.19 8.05 -11.72
C LEU A 94 -6.29 7.17 -11.10
N GLY A 95 -5.94 6.40 -10.06
CA GLY A 95 -6.92 5.61 -9.32
C GLY A 95 -8.04 6.49 -8.75
N MET A 96 -7.68 7.64 -8.17
CA MET A 96 -8.67 8.60 -7.65
C MET A 96 -9.54 9.22 -8.74
N GLU A 97 -8.98 9.53 -9.91
CA GLU A 97 -9.74 10.04 -11.07
C GLU A 97 -10.75 9.01 -11.58
N LEU A 98 -10.35 7.75 -11.73
CA LEU A 98 -11.25 6.67 -12.15
C LEU A 98 -12.39 6.43 -11.15
N VAL A 99 -12.12 6.57 -9.85
CA VAL A 99 -13.16 6.48 -8.81
C VAL A 99 -14.11 7.68 -8.89
N ARG A 100 -13.61 8.88 -9.16
CA ARG A 100 -14.45 10.08 -9.33
C ARG A 100 -15.41 9.94 -10.51
N GLU A 101 -14.95 9.38 -11.63
CA GLU A 101 -15.80 9.11 -12.80
C GLU A 101 -16.94 8.13 -12.48
N GLN A 102 -16.73 7.21 -11.54
CA GLN A 102 -17.70 6.19 -11.14
C GLN A 102 -18.63 6.64 -10.00
N LEU A 103 -18.55 7.90 -9.54
CA LEU A 103 -19.41 8.38 -8.47
C LEU A 103 -20.88 8.36 -8.87
N PRO A 104 -21.79 7.88 -7.99
CA PRO A 104 -23.22 7.90 -8.27
C PRO A 104 -23.70 9.34 -8.40
N GLN A 105 -24.32 9.67 -9.55
CA GLN A 105 -24.85 11.02 -9.81
C GLN A 105 -25.94 11.45 -8.82
N ARG A 106 -26.60 10.50 -8.15
CA ARG A 106 -27.59 10.77 -7.12
C ARG A 106 -27.65 9.65 -6.09
N VAL A 107 -27.41 9.98 -4.83
CA VAL A 107 -27.63 9.08 -3.69
C VAL A 107 -29.05 9.31 -3.16
N ARG A 108 -29.89 8.28 -3.20
CA ARG A 108 -31.24 8.33 -2.60
C ARG A 108 -31.17 7.73 -1.20
N THR A 109 -31.47 8.52 -0.17
CA THR A 109 -31.79 7.98 1.15
C THR A 109 -33.20 7.39 1.10
N SER A 110 -33.29 6.07 1.25
CA SER A 110 -34.58 5.41 1.43
C SER A 110 -35.18 5.89 2.75
N SER A 111 -36.15 6.79 2.69
CA SER A 111 -37.02 7.16 3.82
C SER A 111 -37.90 5.96 4.21
N ARG A 112 -37.29 4.91 4.77
CA ARG A 112 -38.01 3.78 5.38
C ARG A 112 -38.09 3.87 6.90
N SER A 113 -37.58 4.95 7.51
CA SER A 113 -37.66 5.20 8.96
C SER A 113 -38.50 6.44 9.32
N LYS A 114 -39.72 6.53 8.78
CA LYS A 114 -40.73 7.47 9.31
C LYS A 114 -42.10 6.81 9.55
N ARG A 115 -42.19 5.49 9.35
CA ARG A 115 -43.42 4.71 9.51
C ARG A 115 -43.49 3.92 10.83
N GLN A 116 -42.46 4.01 11.68
CA GLN A 116 -42.45 3.36 13.01
C GLN A 116 -42.77 4.33 14.17
N ALA A 117 -43.03 5.61 13.88
CA ALA A 117 -43.45 6.61 14.88
C ALA A 117 -44.95 6.94 14.85
N ARG A 118 -45.77 6.12 14.18
CA ARG A 118 -47.22 6.30 14.13
C ARG A 118 -47.95 4.97 14.34
N GLN A 119 -48.16 4.62 15.61
CA GLN A 119 -49.46 4.27 16.22
C GLN A 119 -49.28 3.46 17.53
N PRO A 120 -50.19 3.55 18.52
CA PRO A 120 -51.12 4.64 18.84
C PRO A 120 -51.12 5.02 20.34
N ALA A 121 -51.43 6.27 20.64
CA ALA A 121 -51.87 6.70 21.97
C ALA A 121 -53.25 7.35 21.79
N ALA A 122 -54.30 6.69 22.28
CA ALA A 122 -55.54 7.27 22.82
C ALA A 122 -56.67 6.23 22.78
N ALA A 123 -57.09 5.78 23.96
CA ALA A 123 -58.50 5.71 24.36
C ALA A 123 -58.57 5.37 25.85
N SER A 124 -58.25 6.36 26.67
CA SER A 124 -58.61 6.37 28.10
C SER A 124 -59.64 7.48 28.27
N GLU A 125 -60.92 7.17 28.23
CA GLU A 125 -61.95 8.01 28.88
C GLU A 125 -63.13 7.14 29.33
N GLY A 126 -63.49 7.30 30.61
CA GLY A 126 -64.87 7.12 31.10
C GLY A 126 -65.15 5.86 31.94
N GLY A 127 -64.94 5.95 33.26
CA GLY A 127 -65.81 5.22 34.22
C GLY A 127 -67.22 5.85 34.28
N PRO A 128 -68.19 5.36 35.10
CA PRO A 128 -67.96 4.86 36.47
C PRO A 128 -68.87 3.69 36.97
N HIS A 129 -68.60 3.28 38.22
CA HIS A 129 -69.46 2.53 39.17
C HIS A 129 -69.69 1.03 38.88
N ALA A 130 -69.76 0.11 39.85
CA ALA A 130 -69.81 0.13 41.31
C ALA A 130 -69.51 -1.28 41.87
N GLY A 131 -69.06 -1.35 43.13
CA GLY A 131 -69.18 -2.51 44.04
C GLY A 131 -68.32 -3.73 43.69
N THR A 132 -67.65 -4.42 44.60
CA THR A 132 -67.81 -4.55 46.05
C THR A 132 -66.52 -5.15 46.61
N ASP A 133 -66.31 -4.90 47.90
CA ASP A 133 -65.36 -5.57 48.80
C ASP A 133 -65.18 -7.07 48.53
N GLU A 134 -63.95 -7.55 48.74
CA GLU A 134 -63.55 -8.72 49.55
C GLU A 134 -62.03 -8.97 49.32
N LEU A 135 -61.16 -8.73 50.32
CA LEU A 135 -60.59 -9.72 51.26
C LEU A 135 -59.77 -10.81 50.53
N GLU A 136 -58.54 -11.23 50.84
CA GLU A 136 -57.55 -11.18 51.93
C GLU A 136 -56.20 -11.57 51.27
N GLY A 137 -55.02 -11.13 51.73
CA GLY A 137 -54.25 -11.85 52.75
C GLY A 137 -53.45 -13.04 52.17
N PHE A 138 -52.12 -12.87 52.05
CA PHE A 138 -51.02 -13.81 52.36
C PHE A 138 -49.70 -13.30 51.75
#